data_AF-A0A5Q2FBN4-F1
#
_entry.id   AF-A0A5Q2FBN4-F1
#
_cell.length_a   1.000
_cell.length_b   1.000
_cell.length_c   1.000
_cell.angle_alpha   90.00
_cell.angle_beta   90.00
_cell.angle_gamma   90.00
#
_symmetry.space_group_name_H-M   'P 1'
#
loop_
_entity.id
_entity.type
_entity.pdbx_description
1 polymer ?
#
loop_
_entity_poly.entity_id
_entity_poly.type
_entity_poly.pdbx_seq_one_letter_code
_entity_poly.pdbx_strand_id
1 'polypeptide(L)'
;MEDAAWASLLLDVVLVLAVLGTAARGWARGILAGGLEMVGAVGGGALGLWGWSRLHSWSGTGRLATGEQSLLLVLVVLVGALLGSVVSGGLSAWLRPRRGAVVRAADRALGACGAAIVTVLVLGVVATAVRPIAPSSWTGVMADAQVVKGVEAVLPPPLRATASQLGRSLKEAVSPRAFSSPSAEPTLPVQDPDPSSTDSPAVQAAASRVIKVISVGCGGEVLGSGWVSANERVVTNAHVVAGGTEYRVQPGGKGRLLKATLVAIDPDVDVAVLYVPGLTGQPLSTTTAVADQSDVVVAGFPGGGAFTLSPGRVSNTTQASGDDIYGTAGTVRQIYTLRTNVEHGDSGGPVLTRDGKVAGTVFARSQWEPQTGYALTITQTAGTVNRGAHQITAVPSGACAMN
;
A
#
# COMPACT_ATOMS: atom_id res chain seq x y z
N MET A 1 14.01 3.37 17.10
CA MET A 1 12.91 2.83 17.93
C MET A 1 12.29 3.93 18.79
N GLU A 2 13.07 4.84 19.38
CA GLU A 2 12.54 5.98 20.13
C GLU A 2 11.63 6.89 19.29
N ASP A 3 12.01 7.18 18.04
CA ASP A 3 11.21 8.07 17.17
C ASP A 3 9.80 7.53 16.85
N ALA A 4 9.66 6.20 16.71
CA ALA A 4 8.38 5.56 16.42
C ALA A 4 7.44 5.57 17.65
N ALA A 5 8.01 5.42 18.85
CA ALA A 5 7.27 5.49 20.11
C ALA A 5 6.78 6.92 20.40
N TRP A 6 7.60 7.92 20.10
CA TRP A 6 7.19 9.33 20.20
C TRP A 6 6.10 9.67 19.17
N ALA A 7 6.23 9.18 17.93
CA ALA A 7 5.23 9.39 16.89
C ALA A 7 3.87 8.76 17.22
N SER A 8 3.85 7.54 17.77
CA SER A 8 2.59 6.88 18.16
C SER A 8 1.94 7.57 19.37
N LEU A 9 2.74 8.03 20.35
CA LEU A 9 2.24 8.84 21.47
C LEU A 9 1.66 10.18 20.99
N LEU A 10 2.35 10.88 20.09
CA LEU A 10 1.85 12.13 19.50
C LEU A 10 0.52 11.90 18.75
N LEU A 11 0.43 10.83 17.98
CA LEU A 11 -0.81 10.44 17.30
C LEU A 11 -1.93 10.18 18.31
N ASP A 12 -1.67 9.42 19.37
CA ASP A 12 -2.64 9.16 20.43
C ASP A 12 -3.12 10.46 21.10
N VAL A 13 -2.22 11.40 21.41
CA VAL A 13 -2.55 12.71 21.98
C VAL A 13 -3.45 13.52 21.04
N VAL A 14 -3.11 13.60 19.75
CA VAL A 14 -3.89 14.34 18.75
C VAL A 14 -5.30 13.75 18.62
N LEU A 15 -5.42 12.41 18.58
CA LEU A 15 -6.71 11.73 18.48
C LEU A 15 -7.56 11.92 19.74
N VAL A 16 -6.96 11.86 20.93
CA VAL A 16 -7.66 12.14 22.20
C VAL A 16 -8.14 13.59 22.24
N LEU A 17 -7.30 14.56 21.85
CA LEU A 17 -7.68 15.96 21.78
C LEU A 17 -8.82 16.20 20.77
N ALA A 18 -8.82 15.49 19.65
CA ALA A 18 -9.90 15.55 18.68
C ALA A 18 -11.24 15.07 19.28
N VAL A 19 -11.25 13.92 19.98
CA VAL A 19 -12.44 13.38 20.66
C VAL A 19 -12.91 14.31 21.79
N LEU A 20 -12.00 14.83 22.60
CA LEU A 20 -12.34 15.79 23.66
C LEU A 20 -12.89 17.10 23.08
N GLY A 21 -12.33 17.59 21.98
CA GLY A 21 -12.79 18.79 21.30
C GLY A 21 -14.19 18.65 20.72
N THR A 22 -14.50 17.50 20.10
CA THR A 22 -15.86 17.24 19.59
C THR A 22 -16.86 16.99 20.72
N ALA A 23 -16.45 16.31 21.79
CA ALA A 23 -17.27 16.16 22.99
C ALA A 23 -17.60 17.51 23.65
N ALA A 24 -16.62 18.41 23.76
CA ALA A 24 -16.83 19.77 24.30
C ALA A 24 -17.79 20.61 23.42
N ARG A 25 -17.71 20.48 22.09
CA ARG A 25 -18.70 21.09 21.18
C ARG A 25 -20.08 20.47 21.34
N GLY A 26 -20.16 19.14 21.46
CA GLY A 26 -21.40 18.41 21.71
C GLY A 26 -22.06 18.84 23.02
N TRP A 27 -21.25 19.06 24.07
CA TRP A 27 -21.69 19.62 25.34
C TRP A 27 -22.24 21.04 25.20
N ALA A 28 -21.60 21.89 24.39
CA ALA A 28 -22.06 23.27 24.20
C ALA A 28 -23.39 23.34 23.41
N ARG A 29 -23.61 22.42 22.47
CA ARG A 29 -24.69 22.51 21.47
C ARG A 29 -25.89 21.59 21.71
N GLY A 30 -25.73 20.48 22.44
CA GLY A 30 -26.79 19.51 22.74
C GLY A 30 -26.96 18.43 21.66
N ILE A 31 -27.63 17.30 21.97
CA ILE A 31 -27.73 16.13 21.07
C ILE A 31 -28.50 16.41 19.78
N LEU A 32 -29.54 17.25 19.82
CA LEU A 32 -30.32 17.54 18.61
C LEU A 32 -29.54 18.39 17.61
N ALA A 33 -28.81 19.40 18.10
CA ALA A 33 -27.94 20.20 17.25
C ALA A 33 -26.70 19.41 16.82
N GLY A 34 -26.09 18.65 17.73
CA GLY A 34 -24.93 17.80 17.42
C GLY A 34 -25.27 16.69 16.42
N GLY A 35 -26.43 16.05 16.56
CA GLY A 35 -26.89 15.02 15.64
C GLY A 35 -27.14 15.54 14.23
N LEU A 36 -27.78 16.71 14.10
CA LEU A 36 -27.94 17.37 12.80
C LEU A 36 -26.59 17.78 12.19
N GLU A 37 -25.71 18.41 12.98
CA GLU A 37 -24.35 18.80 12.55
C GLU A 37 -23.55 17.60 12.01
N MET A 38 -23.76 16.44 12.62
CA MET A 38 -23.08 15.20 12.27
C MET A 38 -23.67 14.55 11.02
N VAL A 39 -25.00 14.53 10.87
CA VAL A 39 -25.66 14.12 9.62
C VAL A 39 -25.23 15.04 8.48
N GLY A 40 -25.14 16.35 8.75
CA GLY A 40 -24.61 17.33 7.82
C GLY A 40 -23.16 17.05 7.44
N ALA A 41 -22.27 16.80 8.41
CA ALA A 41 -20.87 16.50 8.14
C ALA A 41 -20.68 15.21 7.33
N VAL A 42 -21.38 14.13 7.70
CA VAL A 42 -21.33 12.87 6.96
C VAL A 42 -21.91 13.03 5.56
N GLY A 43 -23.07 13.68 5.43
CA GLY A 43 -23.69 13.95 4.14
C GLY A 43 -22.82 14.85 3.25
N GLY A 44 -22.23 15.89 3.81
CA GLY A 44 -21.33 16.80 3.11
C GLY A 44 -20.02 16.14 2.69
N GLY A 45 -19.42 15.30 3.53
CA GLY A 45 -18.25 14.50 3.18
C GLY A 45 -18.56 13.45 2.10
N ALA A 46 -19.70 12.78 2.17
CA ALA A 46 -20.17 11.84 1.15
C ALA A 46 -20.45 12.53 -0.19
N LEU A 47 -21.05 13.73 -0.17
CA LEU A 47 -21.21 14.57 -1.36
C LEU A 47 -19.87 15.05 -1.91
N GLY A 48 -18.89 15.32 -1.05
CA GLY A 48 -17.51 15.61 -1.45
C GLY A 48 -16.84 14.43 -2.17
N LEU A 49 -16.98 13.21 -1.64
CA LEU A 49 -16.51 11.97 -2.28
C LEU A 49 -17.20 11.72 -3.63
N TRP A 50 -18.53 11.85 -3.66
CA TRP A 50 -19.31 11.67 -4.87
C TRP A 50 -18.92 12.73 -5.92
N GLY A 51 -18.84 13.99 -5.50
CA GLY A 51 -18.40 15.11 -6.32
C GLY A 51 -17.00 14.90 -6.86
N TRP A 52 -16.05 14.43 -6.04
CA TRP A 52 -14.69 14.11 -6.46
C TRP A 52 -14.67 13.07 -7.59
N SER A 53 -15.44 11.98 -7.47
CA SER A 53 -15.49 10.96 -8.53
C SER A 53 -15.96 11.51 -9.88
N ARG A 54 -16.85 12.52 -9.88
CA ARG A 54 -17.31 13.22 -11.09
C ARG A 54 -16.32 14.29 -11.55
N LEU A 55 -15.74 15.06 -10.63
CA LEU A 55 -14.77 16.10 -10.95
C LEU A 55 -13.51 15.51 -11.59
N HIS A 56 -13.03 14.38 -11.04
CA HIS A 56 -11.88 13.65 -11.56
C HIS A 56 -12.11 13.18 -13.01
N SER A 57 -13.34 12.78 -13.35
CA SER A 57 -13.72 12.40 -14.72
C SER A 57 -13.81 13.58 -15.71
N TRP A 58 -13.93 14.81 -15.23
CA TRP A 58 -14.22 15.99 -16.07
C TRP A 58 -13.05 16.98 -16.18
N SER A 59 -12.17 17.06 -15.17
CA SER A 59 -11.23 18.18 -15.02
C SER A 59 -9.80 17.94 -15.49
N GLY A 60 -9.47 16.79 -16.09
CA GLY A 60 -8.09 16.55 -16.56
C GLY A 60 -7.04 16.56 -15.44
N THR A 61 -7.46 16.40 -14.18
CA THR A 61 -6.62 16.34 -12.97
C THR A 61 -5.62 15.17 -12.96
N GLY A 62 -5.66 14.29 -13.97
CA GLY A 62 -4.66 13.24 -14.19
C GLY A 62 -3.24 13.76 -14.47
N ARG A 63 -3.03 15.09 -14.53
CA ARG A 63 -1.70 15.72 -14.64
C ARG A 63 -1.05 16.05 -13.29
N LEU A 64 -1.79 15.97 -12.17
CA LEU A 64 -1.24 16.19 -10.83
C LEU A 64 -0.61 14.89 -10.31
N ALA A 65 0.49 14.99 -9.58
CA ALA A 65 1.15 13.81 -8.99
C ALA A 65 0.19 13.10 -8.00
N THR A 66 0.30 11.77 -7.85
CA THR A 66 -0.61 10.95 -7.01
C THR A 66 -0.74 11.46 -5.57
N GLY A 67 0.34 12.03 -5.02
CA GLY A 67 0.34 12.67 -3.69
C GLY A 67 -0.52 13.93 -3.62
N GLU A 68 -0.51 14.77 -4.65
CA GLU A 68 -1.33 15.98 -4.74
C GLU A 68 -2.82 15.63 -4.90
N GLN A 69 -3.13 14.58 -5.66
CA GLN A 69 -4.50 14.07 -5.81
C GLN A 69 -5.06 13.54 -4.49
N SER A 70 -4.24 12.86 -3.70
CA SER A 70 -4.62 12.35 -2.37
C SER A 70 -4.89 13.48 -1.37
N LEU A 71 -4.04 14.51 -1.37
CA LEU A 71 -4.23 15.71 -0.55
C LEU A 71 -5.48 16.50 -0.96
N LEU A 72 -5.72 16.63 -2.27
CA LEU A 72 -6.93 17.26 -2.80
C LEU A 72 -8.19 16.48 -2.43
N LEU A 73 -8.16 15.16 -2.51
CA LEU A 73 -9.27 14.31 -2.06
C LEU A 73 -9.58 14.54 -0.58
N VAL A 74 -8.56 14.47 0.29
CA VAL A 74 -8.74 14.72 1.73
C VAL A 74 -9.29 16.13 1.96
N LEU A 75 -8.77 17.13 1.25
CA LEU A 75 -9.24 18.51 1.35
C LEU A 75 -10.71 18.66 0.93
N VAL A 76 -11.12 18.08 -0.20
CA VAL A 76 -12.51 18.13 -0.71
C VAL A 76 -13.48 17.46 0.26
N VAL A 77 -13.09 16.31 0.84
CA VAL A 77 -13.91 15.61 1.83
C VAL A 77 -14.03 16.42 3.13
N LEU A 78 -12.93 17.02 3.60
CA LEU A 78 -12.94 17.89 4.79
C LEU A 78 -13.78 19.14 4.58
N VAL A 79 -13.65 19.81 3.43
CA VAL A 79 -14.45 20.99 3.07
C VAL A 79 -15.92 20.61 2.95
N GLY A 80 -16.25 19.49 2.30
CA GLY A 80 -17.61 18.97 2.23
C GLY A 80 -18.21 18.72 3.62
N ALA A 81 -17.46 18.06 4.50
CA ALA A 81 -17.88 17.82 5.88
C ALA A 81 -18.07 19.11 6.69
N LEU A 82 -17.18 20.08 6.52
CA LEU A 82 -17.29 21.42 7.14
C LEU A 82 -18.56 22.14 6.66
N LEU A 83 -18.78 22.23 5.35
CA LEU A 83 -19.96 22.88 4.78
C LEU A 83 -21.26 22.21 5.23
N GLY A 84 -21.28 20.87 5.20
CA GLY A 84 -22.42 20.09 5.68
C GLY A 84 -22.72 20.34 7.16
N SER A 85 -21.68 20.44 8.01
CA SER A 85 -21.84 20.77 9.43
C SER A 85 -22.34 22.20 9.68
N VAL A 86 -21.96 23.17 8.84
CA VAL A 86 -22.44 24.56 8.94
C VAL A 86 -23.90 24.68 8.54
N VAL A 87 -24.31 24.06 7.43
CA VAL A 87 -25.69 24.10 6.93
C VAL A 87 -26.65 23.47 7.94
N SER A 88 -26.30 22.29 8.45
CA SER A 88 -27.11 21.59 9.45
C SER A 88 -27.07 22.26 10.84
N GLY A 89 -25.95 22.87 11.22
CA GLY A 89 -25.84 23.71 12.41
C GLY A 89 -26.79 24.91 12.36
N GLY A 90 -26.87 25.59 11.21
CA GLY A 90 -27.83 26.68 10.98
C GLY A 90 -29.29 26.23 11.06
N LEU A 91 -29.62 25.09 10.45
CA LEU A 91 -30.96 24.48 10.54
C LEU A 91 -31.31 24.10 11.98
N SER A 92 -30.36 23.57 12.74
CA SER A 92 -30.56 23.18 14.13
C SER A 92 -30.80 24.39 15.05
N ALA A 93 -30.14 25.52 14.79
CA ALA A 93 -30.33 26.76 15.55
C ALA A 93 -31.72 27.36 15.30
N TRP A 94 -32.25 27.22 14.09
CA TRP A 94 -33.59 27.67 13.71
C TRP A 94 -34.71 26.85 14.37
N LEU A 95 -34.48 25.55 14.62
CA LEU A 95 -35.47 24.62 15.19
C LEU A 95 -35.49 24.56 16.74
N ARG A 96 -34.69 25.37 17.45
CA ARG A 96 -34.49 25.24 18.91
C ARG A 96 -35.75 25.58 19.74
N PRO A 97 -36.36 24.61 20.45
CA PRO A 97 -37.44 24.90 21.39
C PRO A 97 -36.89 25.46 22.70
N ARG A 98 -37.67 26.31 23.40
CA ARG A 98 -37.34 26.79 24.76
C ARG A 98 -37.54 25.63 25.76
N ARG A 99 -36.45 25.12 26.33
CA ARG A 99 -36.45 23.98 27.29
C ARG A 99 -35.99 24.40 28.69
N GLY A 100 -36.50 23.73 29.73
CA GLY A 100 -36.11 23.92 31.14
C GLY A 100 -34.69 23.42 31.47
N ALA A 101 -34.15 23.81 32.63
CA ALA A 101 -32.74 23.61 32.98
C ALA A 101 -32.28 22.14 33.00
N VAL A 102 -33.10 21.22 33.53
CA VAL A 102 -32.79 19.78 33.61
C VAL A 102 -32.74 19.13 32.23
N VAL A 103 -33.70 19.46 31.36
CA VAL A 103 -33.74 18.93 29.98
C VAL A 103 -32.56 19.46 29.16
N ARG A 104 -32.10 20.70 29.42
CA ARG A 104 -30.88 21.25 28.81
C ARG A 104 -29.62 20.51 29.28
N ALA A 105 -29.52 20.17 30.58
CA ALA A 105 -28.37 19.42 31.09
C ALA A 105 -28.29 18.01 30.46
N ALA A 106 -29.41 17.31 30.37
CA ALA A 106 -29.49 16.00 29.72
C ALA A 106 -29.16 16.07 28.22
N ASP A 107 -29.70 17.08 27.51
CA ASP A 107 -29.43 17.32 26.08
C ASP A 107 -27.94 17.58 25.81
N ARG A 108 -27.25 18.32 26.68
CA ARG A 108 -25.80 18.57 26.60
C ARG A 108 -24.97 17.34 26.88
N ALA A 109 -25.31 16.56 27.91
CA ALA A 109 -24.61 15.31 28.22
C ALA A 109 -24.74 14.30 27.08
N LEU A 110 -25.95 14.11 26.55
CA LEU A 110 -26.22 13.26 25.40
C LEU A 110 -25.51 13.77 24.14
N GLY A 111 -25.42 15.08 23.95
CA GLY A 111 -24.69 15.69 22.83
C GLY A 111 -23.18 15.44 22.90
N ALA A 112 -22.59 15.55 24.09
CA ALA A 112 -21.18 15.24 24.30
C ALA A 112 -20.88 13.75 24.04
N CYS A 113 -21.69 12.85 24.62
CA CYS A 113 -21.53 11.40 24.42
C CYS A 113 -21.73 11.00 22.95
N GLY A 114 -22.77 11.50 22.30
CA GLY A 114 -23.05 11.20 20.89
C GLY A 114 -21.94 11.70 19.96
N ALA A 115 -21.45 12.92 20.18
CA ALA A 115 -20.34 13.47 19.39
C ALA A 115 -19.03 12.66 19.59
N ALA A 116 -18.74 12.25 20.83
CA ALA A 116 -17.58 11.41 21.12
C ALA A 116 -17.68 10.04 20.42
N ILE A 117 -18.83 9.36 20.55
CA ILE A 117 -19.07 8.05 19.91
C ILE A 117 -18.87 8.13 18.40
N VAL A 118 -19.45 9.13 17.74
CA VAL A 118 -19.31 9.21 16.28
C VAL A 118 -17.93 9.64 15.86
N THR A 119 -17.25 10.51 16.62
CA THR A 119 -15.84 10.83 16.34
C THR A 119 -15.00 9.55 16.39
N VAL A 120 -15.20 8.72 17.41
CA VAL A 120 -14.55 7.40 17.52
C VAL A 120 -14.89 6.53 16.30
N LEU A 121 -16.16 6.39 15.91
CA LEU A 121 -16.55 5.58 14.75
C LEU A 121 -15.91 6.09 13.44
N VAL A 122 -15.90 7.40 13.21
CA VAL A 122 -15.29 8.03 12.03
C VAL A 122 -13.78 7.79 12.02
N LEU A 123 -13.10 8.00 13.14
CA LEU A 123 -11.67 7.72 13.27
C LEU A 123 -11.37 6.25 12.98
N GLY A 124 -12.25 5.32 13.39
CA GLY A 124 -12.08 3.90 13.11
C GLY A 124 -12.25 3.55 11.64
N VAL A 125 -13.24 4.13 10.98
CA VAL A 125 -13.42 3.99 9.53
C VAL A 125 -12.20 4.56 8.79
N VAL A 126 -11.73 5.75 9.14
CA VAL A 126 -10.58 6.40 8.51
C VAL A 126 -9.31 5.59 8.74
N ALA A 127 -9.03 5.17 9.98
CA ALA A 127 -7.86 4.35 10.29
C ALA A 127 -7.86 3.05 9.49
N THR A 128 -9.01 2.36 9.42
CA THR A 128 -9.16 1.12 8.65
C THR A 128 -8.99 1.35 7.14
N ALA A 129 -9.55 2.44 6.60
CA ALA A 129 -9.51 2.74 5.17
C ALA A 129 -8.14 3.24 4.68
N VAL A 130 -7.41 3.98 5.51
CA VAL A 130 -6.09 4.55 5.16
C VAL A 130 -4.96 3.53 5.33
N ARG A 131 -5.10 2.57 6.24
CA ARG A 131 -4.07 1.56 6.54
C ARG A 131 -3.45 0.88 5.30
N PRO A 132 -4.21 0.49 4.26
CA PRO A 132 -3.64 -0.18 3.09
C PRO A 132 -2.81 0.75 2.17
N ILE A 133 -3.02 2.06 2.26
CA ILE A 133 -2.34 3.11 1.47
C ILE A 133 -1.34 3.94 2.28
N ALA A 134 -1.27 3.72 3.59
CA ALA A 134 -0.36 4.42 4.47
C ALA A 134 1.09 4.08 4.08
N PRO A 135 2.02 5.06 4.07
CA PRO A 135 3.44 4.78 3.87
C PRO A 135 3.94 3.76 4.89
N SER A 136 4.89 2.91 4.51
CA SER A 136 5.34 1.84 5.40
C SER A 136 5.94 2.36 6.71
N SER A 137 6.52 3.56 6.71
CA SER A 137 6.99 4.28 7.91
C SER A 137 5.90 4.55 8.95
N TRP A 138 4.63 4.63 8.53
CA TRP A 138 3.49 4.84 9.41
C TRP A 138 2.84 3.54 9.90
N THR A 139 3.14 2.40 9.27
CA THR A 139 2.51 1.12 9.63
C THR A 139 2.79 0.73 11.08
N GLY A 140 4.05 0.89 11.54
CA GLY A 140 4.43 0.68 12.94
C GLY A 140 3.77 1.69 13.89
N VAL A 141 3.74 2.98 13.51
CA VAL A 141 3.11 4.05 14.30
C VAL A 141 1.62 3.78 14.53
N MET A 142 0.89 3.43 13.47
CA MET A 142 -0.53 3.10 13.54
C MET A 142 -0.79 1.77 14.26
N ALA A 143 0.10 0.78 14.07
CA ALA A 143 -0.01 -0.51 14.75
C ALA A 143 0.29 -0.40 16.24
N ASP A 144 1.10 0.55 16.69
CA ASP A 144 1.44 0.71 18.11
C ASP A 144 0.48 1.65 18.86
N ALA A 145 -0.11 2.64 18.18
CA ALA A 145 -1.06 3.60 18.74
C ALA A 145 -2.24 2.93 19.48
N GLN A 146 -2.42 3.26 20.75
CA GLN A 146 -3.44 2.64 21.62
C GLN A 146 -4.84 3.12 21.25
N VAL A 147 -4.98 4.38 20.85
CA VAL A 147 -6.27 4.94 20.45
C VAL A 147 -6.74 4.28 19.17
N VAL A 148 -5.86 4.07 18.19
CA VAL A 148 -6.21 3.38 16.94
C VAL A 148 -6.71 1.96 17.23
N LYS A 149 -5.97 1.19 18.03
CA LYS A 149 -6.39 -0.15 18.49
C LYS A 149 -7.75 -0.15 19.18
N GLY A 150 -7.95 0.78 20.13
CA GLY A 150 -9.19 0.90 20.89
C GLY A 150 -10.38 1.27 20.02
N VAL A 151 -10.18 2.20 19.09
CA VAL A 151 -11.21 2.64 18.15
C VAL A 151 -11.57 1.52 17.15
N GLU A 152 -10.59 0.81 16.60
CA GLU A 152 -10.81 -0.34 15.71
C GLU A 152 -11.58 -1.47 16.41
N ALA A 153 -11.31 -1.71 17.69
CA ALA A 153 -11.98 -2.73 18.50
C ALA A 153 -13.48 -2.45 18.70
N VAL A 154 -13.87 -1.17 18.80
CA VAL A 154 -15.27 -0.75 19.02
C VAL A 154 -16.04 -0.56 17.71
N LEU A 155 -15.35 -0.58 16.55
CA LEU A 155 -15.98 -0.37 15.25
C LEU A 155 -16.93 -1.54 14.88
N PRO A 156 -18.22 -1.28 14.60
CA PRO A 156 -19.18 -2.31 14.20
C PRO A 156 -18.75 -3.05 12.91
N PRO A 157 -19.04 -4.37 12.79
CA PRO A 157 -18.70 -5.16 11.61
C PRO A 157 -19.08 -4.56 10.25
N PRO A 158 -20.29 -4.00 10.04
CA PRO A 158 -20.65 -3.44 8.73
C PRO A 158 -19.78 -2.23 8.36
N LEU A 159 -19.48 -1.34 9.33
CA LEU A 159 -18.62 -0.18 9.08
C LEU A 159 -17.17 -0.59 8.81
N ARG A 160 -16.68 -1.61 9.51
CA ARG A 160 -15.34 -2.19 9.26
C ARG A 160 -15.24 -2.77 7.84
N ALA A 161 -16.29 -3.47 7.38
CA ALA A 161 -16.33 -4.01 6.02
C ALA A 161 -16.37 -2.92 4.93
N THR A 162 -17.18 -1.87 5.12
CA THR A 162 -17.21 -0.72 4.20
C THR A 162 -15.86 0.01 4.17
N ALA A 163 -15.25 0.23 5.33
CA ALA A 163 -13.95 0.90 5.43
C ALA A 163 -12.84 0.09 4.76
N SER A 164 -12.81 -1.23 4.95
CA SER A 164 -11.82 -2.10 4.31
C SER A 164 -12.03 -2.21 2.80
N GLN A 165 -13.28 -2.15 2.32
CA GLN A 165 -13.57 -2.07 0.89
C GLN A 165 -13.07 -0.74 0.30
N LEU A 166 -13.33 0.39 0.96
CA LEU A 166 -12.84 1.70 0.53
C LEU A 166 -11.31 1.73 0.47
N GLY A 167 -10.64 1.21 1.51
CA GLY A 167 -9.18 1.14 1.54
C GLY A 167 -8.59 0.25 0.43
N ARG A 168 -9.27 -0.84 0.06
CA ARG A 168 -8.86 -1.69 -1.09
C ARG A 168 -8.97 -0.93 -2.41
N SER A 169 -10.09 -0.24 -2.66
CA SER A 169 -10.27 0.55 -3.88
C SER A 169 -9.29 1.71 -3.98
N LEU A 170 -8.99 2.39 -2.86
CA LEU A 170 -7.96 3.42 -2.81
C LEU A 170 -6.57 2.85 -3.10
N LYS A 171 -6.25 1.67 -2.53
CA LYS A 171 -4.97 0.98 -2.78
C LYS A 171 -4.82 0.53 -4.22
N GLU A 172 -5.88 0.04 -4.84
CA GLU A 172 -5.91 -0.32 -6.27
C GLU A 172 -5.66 0.90 -7.17
N ALA A 173 -6.21 2.06 -6.81
CA ALA A 173 -6.02 3.29 -7.59
C ALA A 173 -4.55 3.77 -7.62
N VAL A 174 -3.76 3.42 -6.60
CA VAL A 174 -2.36 3.82 -6.41
C VAL A 174 -1.37 2.63 -6.51
N SER A 175 -1.77 1.52 -7.11
CA SER A 175 -0.87 0.38 -7.34
C SER A 175 -0.28 0.42 -8.76
N PRO A 176 1.01 0.04 -8.95
CA PRO A 176 1.64 -0.02 -10.26
C PRO A 176 0.82 -0.83 -11.27
N ARG A 177 0.69 -0.30 -12.49
CA ARG A 177 -0.10 -0.89 -13.57
C ARG A 177 0.79 -1.67 -14.54
N ALA A 178 0.53 -2.97 -14.68
CA ALA A 178 1.15 -3.77 -15.74
C ALA A 178 0.54 -3.48 -17.12
N PHE A 179 -0.76 -3.15 -17.16
CA PHE A 179 -1.49 -2.81 -18.38
C PHE A 179 -2.18 -1.47 -18.22
N SER A 180 -2.33 -0.73 -19.32
CA SER A 180 -2.98 0.59 -19.33
C SER A 180 -4.51 0.53 -19.30
N SER A 181 -5.12 -0.59 -19.69
CA SER A 181 -6.57 -0.79 -19.68
C SER A 181 -6.96 -2.24 -19.36
N PRO A 182 -8.19 -2.48 -18.84
CA PRO A 182 -8.68 -3.83 -18.59
C PRO A 182 -8.74 -4.68 -19.88
N SER A 183 -9.05 -4.05 -21.03
CA SER A 183 -9.11 -4.73 -22.33
C SER A 183 -7.75 -5.21 -22.85
N ALA A 184 -6.65 -4.68 -22.30
CA ALA A 184 -5.30 -5.11 -22.63
C ALA A 184 -4.84 -6.30 -21.76
N GLU A 185 -5.55 -6.59 -20.65
CA GLU A 185 -5.27 -7.76 -19.82
C GLU A 185 -5.87 -9.04 -20.45
N PRO A 186 -5.07 -10.08 -20.72
CA PRO A 186 -5.59 -11.34 -21.21
C PRO A 186 -6.35 -12.09 -20.10
N THR A 187 -7.62 -12.44 -20.34
CA THR A 187 -8.34 -13.40 -19.50
C THR A 187 -7.96 -14.81 -19.93
N LEU A 188 -7.30 -15.58 -19.06
CA LEU A 188 -6.74 -16.87 -19.45
C LEU A 188 -7.11 -17.98 -18.46
N PRO A 189 -7.61 -19.14 -18.94
CA PRO A 189 -7.86 -20.28 -18.09
C PRO A 189 -6.53 -20.90 -17.66
N VAL A 190 -6.21 -20.77 -16.39
CA VAL A 190 -5.08 -21.48 -15.77
C VAL A 190 -5.61 -22.26 -14.58
N GLN A 191 -5.17 -23.51 -14.47
CA GLN A 191 -5.55 -24.38 -13.36
C GLN A 191 -5.07 -23.78 -12.03
N ASP A 192 -5.67 -24.22 -10.93
CA ASP A 192 -5.20 -23.84 -9.60
C ASP A 192 -3.75 -24.31 -9.39
N PRO A 193 -2.90 -23.50 -8.73
CA PRO A 193 -1.53 -23.88 -8.44
C PRO A 193 -1.46 -25.03 -7.44
N ASP A 194 -0.47 -25.91 -7.60
CA ASP A 194 -0.23 -26.99 -6.64
C ASP A 194 0.33 -26.42 -5.32
N PRO A 195 -0.39 -26.52 -4.19
CA PRO A 195 0.06 -25.96 -2.92
C PRO A 195 1.35 -26.62 -2.40
N SER A 196 1.59 -27.89 -2.75
CA SER A 196 2.79 -28.64 -2.33
C SER A 196 4.09 -28.12 -2.96
N SER A 197 4.01 -27.24 -3.96
CA SER A 197 5.16 -26.56 -4.54
C SER A 197 5.96 -25.76 -3.49
N THR A 198 5.28 -25.23 -2.48
CA THR A 198 5.89 -24.49 -1.37
C THR A 198 6.67 -25.38 -0.41
N ASP A 199 6.37 -26.68 -0.36
CA ASP A 199 7.04 -27.66 0.51
C ASP A 199 8.32 -28.22 -0.11
N SER A 200 8.65 -27.86 -1.35
CA SER A 200 9.87 -28.32 -2.01
C SER A 200 11.13 -27.96 -1.18
N PRO A 201 12.03 -28.93 -0.90
CA PRO A 201 13.27 -28.64 -0.19
C PRO A 201 14.12 -27.56 -0.86
N ALA A 202 14.09 -27.48 -2.19
CA ALA A 202 14.85 -26.47 -2.93
C ALA A 202 14.26 -25.06 -2.77
N VAL A 203 12.92 -24.95 -2.73
CA VAL A 203 12.21 -23.69 -2.45
C VAL A 203 12.44 -23.25 -1.01
N GLN A 204 12.33 -24.17 -0.04
CA GLN A 204 12.61 -23.88 1.36
C GLN A 204 14.06 -23.43 1.59
N ALA A 205 15.02 -24.08 0.92
CA ALA A 205 16.41 -23.66 0.96
C ALA A 205 16.61 -22.25 0.36
N ALA A 206 15.78 -21.83 -0.60
CA ALA A 206 15.89 -20.52 -1.24
C ALA A 206 15.49 -19.36 -0.30
N ALA A 207 14.70 -19.61 0.73
CA ALA A 207 14.17 -18.59 1.64
C ALA A 207 15.23 -17.67 2.26
N SER A 208 16.40 -18.19 2.63
CA SER A 208 17.50 -17.38 3.19
C SER A 208 18.15 -16.42 2.19
N ARG A 209 17.89 -16.63 0.90
CA ARG A 209 18.40 -15.84 -0.24
C ARG A 209 17.33 -14.93 -0.83
N VAL A 210 16.15 -14.89 -0.23
CA VAL A 210 15.11 -13.89 -0.49
C VAL A 210 15.27 -12.77 0.54
N ILE A 211 15.23 -11.55 0.07
CA ILE A 211 15.72 -10.37 0.80
C ILE A 211 14.56 -9.40 0.98
N LYS A 212 14.33 -8.95 2.21
CA LYS A 212 13.44 -7.80 2.44
C LYS A 212 14.21 -6.55 2.09
N VAL A 213 13.67 -5.74 1.19
CA VAL A 213 14.27 -4.49 0.74
C VAL A 213 13.54 -3.33 1.38
N ILE A 214 14.31 -2.38 1.91
CA ILE A 214 13.84 -1.20 2.58
C ILE A 214 14.51 0.01 1.92
N SER A 215 13.73 0.92 1.35
CA SER A 215 14.23 2.20 0.85
C SER A 215 13.62 3.35 1.63
N VAL A 216 14.41 4.37 1.92
CA VAL A 216 13.95 5.59 2.58
C VAL A 216 14.09 6.75 1.60
N GLY A 217 13.00 7.46 1.36
CA GLY A 217 12.90 8.56 0.41
C GLY A 217 11.47 9.04 0.27
N CYS A 218 11.25 10.12 -0.49
CA CYS A 218 9.89 10.57 -0.83
C CYS A 218 8.97 10.83 0.38
N GLY A 219 9.53 11.22 1.53
CA GLY A 219 8.77 11.48 2.76
C GLY A 219 8.40 10.23 3.57
N GLY A 220 8.94 9.05 3.24
CA GLY A 220 8.66 7.82 3.97
C GLY A 220 9.62 6.67 3.69
N GLU A 221 9.18 5.48 4.05
CA GLU A 221 9.86 4.21 3.76
C GLU A 221 9.02 3.42 2.75
N VAL A 222 9.69 2.73 1.83
CA VAL A 222 9.08 1.76 0.90
C VAL A 222 9.65 0.38 1.20
N LEU A 223 8.76 -0.59 1.35
CA LEU A 223 9.10 -1.99 1.62
C LEU A 223 8.81 -2.82 0.37
N GLY A 224 9.78 -3.66 0.04
CA GLY A 224 9.69 -4.62 -1.05
C GLY A 224 10.46 -5.89 -0.75
N SER A 225 10.55 -6.72 -1.78
CA SER A 225 11.29 -7.97 -1.78
C SER A 225 12.44 -7.89 -2.78
N GLY A 226 13.34 -8.86 -2.69
CA GLY A 226 14.52 -8.97 -3.53
C GLY A 226 15.09 -10.37 -3.45
N TRP A 227 16.10 -10.66 -4.24
CA TRP A 227 16.79 -11.96 -4.22
C TRP A 227 18.26 -11.83 -4.56
N VAL A 228 19.08 -12.72 -3.99
CA VAL A 228 20.54 -12.72 -4.20
C VAL A 228 20.87 -13.23 -5.61
N SER A 229 21.32 -12.34 -6.49
CA SER A 229 21.62 -12.65 -7.90
C SER A 229 23.10 -12.94 -8.16
N ALA A 230 23.97 -12.37 -7.33
CA ALA A 230 25.41 -12.60 -7.34
C ALA A 230 25.98 -12.32 -5.94
N ASN A 231 27.27 -12.53 -5.74
CA ASN A 231 27.92 -12.22 -4.46
C ASN A 231 27.68 -10.74 -4.10
N GLU A 232 27.11 -10.51 -2.92
CA GLU A 232 26.75 -9.17 -2.45
C GLU A 232 25.83 -8.37 -3.39
N ARG A 233 25.07 -9.04 -4.27
CA ARG A 233 24.11 -8.40 -5.19
C ARG A 233 22.70 -8.86 -4.91
N VAL A 234 21.80 -7.89 -4.79
CA VAL A 234 20.36 -8.12 -4.64
C VAL A 234 19.63 -7.49 -5.81
N VAL A 235 18.82 -8.28 -6.50
CA VAL A 235 17.86 -7.78 -7.49
C VAL A 235 16.56 -7.44 -6.80
N THR A 236 15.95 -6.33 -7.18
CA THR A 236 14.63 -5.89 -6.74
C THR A 236 13.97 -5.06 -7.87
N ASN A 237 12.77 -4.54 -7.66
CA ASN A 237 12.17 -3.62 -8.63
C ASN A 237 12.73 -2.21 -8.51
N ALA A 238 12.71 -1.47 -9.62
CA ALA A 238 13.14 -0.08 -9.63
C ALA A 238 12.18 0.80 -8.82
N HIS A 239 10.87 0.56 -8.88
CA HIS A 239 9.88 1.33 -8.10
C HIS A 239 10.06 1.17 -6.57
N VAL A 240 10.67 0.07 -6.11
CA VAL A 240 10.98 -0.14 -4.68
C VAL A 240 12.08 0.81 -4.20
N VAL A 241 12.97 1.26 -5.08
CA VAL A 241 14.15 2.07 -4.74
C VAL A 241 14.12 3.50 -5.30
N ALA A 242 13.16 3.80 -6.18
CA ALA A 242 12.97 5.08 -6.83
C ALA A 242 12.80 6.23 -5.83
N GLY A 243 13.52 7.33 -6.05
CA GLY A 243 13.54 8.49 -5.14
C GLY A 243 14.13 8.22 -3.74
N GLY A 244 14.66 7.02 -3.52
CA GLY A 244 15.33 6.63 -2.28
C GLY A 244 16.69 7.30 -2.11
N THR A 245 17.02 7.69 -0.88
CA THR A 245 18.34 8.22 -0.50
C THR A 245 19.11 7.27 0.41
N GLU A 246 18.43 6.31 1.04
CA GLU A 246 19.02 5.27 1.87
C GLU A 246 18.39 3.90 1.55
N TYR A 247 19.23 2.87 1.50
CA TYR A 247 18.80 1.50 1.24
C TYR A 247 19.31 0.56 2.32
N ARG A 248 18.40 -0.26 2.84
CA ARG A 248 18.68 -1.30 3.82
C ARG A 248 18.08 -2.62 3.33
N VAL A 249 18.72 -3.73 3.64
CA VAL A 249 18.21 -5.05 3.30
C VAL A 249 18.26 -6.01 4.49
N GLN A 250 17.33 -6.96 4.52
CA GLN A 250 17.24 -7.97 5.58
C GLN A 250 17.09 -9.38 4.96
N PRO A 251 18.16 -10.20 4.95
CA PRO A 251 18.10 -11.57 4.44
C PRO A 251 17.07 -12.42 5.19
N GLY A 252 16.18 -13.11 4.46
CA GLY A 252 15.08 -13.91 5.03
C GLY A 252 14.09 -13.12 5.88
N GLY A 253 14.14 -11.78 5.87
CA GLY A 253 13.39 -10.90 6.78
C GLY A 253 13.67 -11.14 8.25
N LYS A 254 14.79 -11.79 8.57
CA LYS A 254 15.22 -12.14 9.92
C LYS A 254 16.68 -11.71 10.10
N GLY A 255 17.02 -11.16 11.25
CA GLY A 255 18.39 -10.77 11.57
C GLY A 255 18.73 -9.31 11.23
N ARG A 256 20.02 -9.02 11.05
CA ARG A 256 20.55 -7.66 10.99
C ARG A 256 20.23 -6.99 9.65
N LEU A 257 19.85 -5.71 9.71
CA LEU A 257 19.77 -4.84 8.55
C LEU A 257 21.17 -4.54 8.01
N LEU A 258 21.38 -4.81 6.72
CA LEU A 258 22.61 -4.48 6.01
C LEU A 258 22.39 -3.23 5.18
N LYS A 259 23.37 -2.33 5.18
CA LYS A 259 23.35 -1.15 4.31
C LYS A 259 23.56 -1.58 2.87
N ALA A 260 22.80 -1.00 1.96
CA ALA A 260 22.86 -1.27 0.54
C ALA A 260 23.17 0.02 -0.24
N THR A 261 23.70 -0.15 -1.45
CA THR A 261 23.96 0.92 -2.41
C THR A 261 23.25 0.57 -3.71
N LEU A 262 22.46 1.49 -4.26
CA LEU A 262 21.89 1.31 -5.59
C LEU A 262 22.99 1.45 -6.65
N VAL A 263 23.24 0.38 -7.42
CA VAL A 263 24.36 0.34 -8.38
C VAL A 263 23.92 0.15 -9.83
N ALA A 264 22.69 -0.28 -10.05
CA ALA A 264 22.06 -0.25 -11.37
C ALA A 264 20.54 -0.07 -11.19
N ILE A 265 19.93 0.70 -12.08
CA ILE A 265 18.49 0.89 -12.14
C ILE A 265 18.08 1.01 -13.60
N ASP A 266 16.95 0.41 -13.93
CA ASP A 266 16.29 0.51 -15.22
C ASP A 266 14.80 0.79 -14.97
N PRO A 267 14.37 2.06 -15.10
CA PRO A 267 13.00 2.46 -14.81
C PRO A 267 12.00 1.96 -15.85
N ASP A 268 12.45 1.74 -17.09
CA ASP A 268 11.62 1.17 -18.14
C ASP A 268 11.32 -0.29 -17.78
N VAL A 269 12.34 -1.09 -17.50
CA VAL A 269 12.13 -2.51 -17.19
C VAL A 269 11.54 -2.75 -15.78
N ASP A 270 11.63 -1.75 -14.89
CA ASP A 270 11.30 -1.85 -13.47
C ASP A 270 12.22 -2.82 -12.69
N VAL A 271 13.53 -2.69 -12.91
CA VAL A 271 14.56 -3.51 -12.23
C VAL A 271 15.64 -2.64 -11.63
N ALA A 272 16.07 -2.99 -10.43
CA ALA A 272 17.22 -2.41 -9.77
C ALA A 272 18.15 -3.49 -9.21
N VAL A 273 19.43 -3.15 -9.11
CA VAL A 273 20.45 -3.96 -8.46
C VAL A 273 21.06 -3.16 -7.32
N LEU A 274 21.05 -3.77 -6.14
CA LEU A 274 21.68 -3.25 -4.94
C LEU A 274 22.99 -3.99 -4.68
N TYR A 275 24.05 -3.24 -4.39
CA TYR A 275 25.28 -3.74 -3.80
C TYR A 275 25.17 -3.74 -2.28
N VAL A 276 25.44 -4.88 -1.64
CA VAL A 276 25.23 -5.08 -0.20
C VAL A 276 26.49 -5.68 0.43
N PRO A 277 27.46 -4.84 0.86
CA PRO A 277 28.64 -5.31 1.56
C PRO A 277 28.30 -6.16 2.79
N GLY A 278 28.93 -7.32 2.93
CA GLY A 278 28.72 -8.27 4.03
C GLY A 278 27.47 -9.14 3.90
N LEU A 279 26.77 -9.11 2.76
CA LEU A 279 25.70 -10.06 2.46
C LEU A 279 26.28 -11.46 2.23
N THR A 280 25.95 -12.38 3.13
CA THR A 280 26.34 -13.78 3.02
C THR A 280 25.22 -14.61 2.40
N GLY A 281 25.54 -15.41 1.39
CA GLY A 281 24.59 -16.34 0.77
C GLY A 281 25.00 -16.65 -0.65
N GLN A 282 24.86 -17.91 -1.06
CA GLN A 282 25.13 -18.29 -2.44
C GLN A 282 24.06 -17.68 -3.36
N PRO A 283 24.44 -17.16 -4.54
CA PRO A 283 23.48 -16.67 -5.53
C PRO A 283 22.43 -17.71 -5.89
N LEU A 284 21.20 -17.26 -6.14
CA LEU A 284 20.17 -18.12 -6.68
C LEU A 284 20.39 -18.30 -8.18
N SER A 285 20.44 -19.55 -8.64
CA SER A 285 20.51 -19.86 -10.06
C SER A 285 19.24 -19.42 -10.78
N THR A 286 19.38 -18.81 -11.95
CA THR A 286 18.26 -18.38 -12.79
C THR A 286 17.90 -19.43 -13.84
N THR A 287 16.67 -19.39 -14.34
CA THR A 287 16.22 -20.20 -15.49
C THR A 287 15.30 -19.38 -16.39
N THR A 288 15.44 -19.55 -17.70
CA THR A 288 14.49 -19.05 -18.71
C THR A 288 13.54 -20.14 -19.21
N ALA A 289 13.79 -21.39 -18.84
CA ALA A 289 13.02 -22.55 -19.25
C ALA A 289 11.85 -22.79 -18.28
N VAL A 290 10.79 -21.99 -18.42
CA VAL A 290 9.53 -22.20 -17.70
C VAL A 290 8.40 -22.21 -18.70
N ALA A 291 7.69 -23.34 -18.76
CA ALA A 291 6.57 -23.53 -19.66
C ALA A 291 5.27 -23.00 -19.03
N ASP A 292 4.31 -22.66 -19.87
CA ASP A 292 2.94 -22.40 -19.47
C ASP A 292 2.38 -23.59 -18.65
N GLN A 293 1.50 -23.29 -17.70
CA GLN A 293 0.95 -24.22 -16.71
C GLN A 293 1.95 -24.81 -15.70
N SER A 294 3.22 -24.40 -15.70
CA SER A 294 4.18 -24.84 -14.68
C SER A 294 3.85 -24.26 -13.32
N ASP A 295 3.91 -25.09 -12.28
CA ASP A 295 3.86 -24.62 -10.90
C ASP A 295 5.14 -23.89 -10.52
N VAL A 296 4.96 -22.75 -9.86
CA VAL A 296 5.99 -21.86 -9.37
C VAL A 296 5.63 -21.40 -7.97
N VAL A 297 6.56 -20.73 -7.30
CA VAL A 297 6.34 -20.15 -5.97
C VAL A 297 6.78 -18.70 -5.98
N VAL A 298 5.88 -17.80 -5.60
CA VAL A 298 6.25 -16.41 -5.30
C VAL A 298 6.77 -16.36 -3.88
N ALA A 299 8.00 -15.87 -3.70
CA ALA A 299 8.61 -15.71 -2.39
C ALA A 299 8.83 -14.23 -2.09
N GLY A 300 8.38 -13.77 -0.93
CA GLY A 300 8.40 -12.33 -0.64
C GLY A 300 8.06 -11.96 0.80
N PHE A 301 7.78 -10.67 0.99
CA PHE A 301 7.42 -10.05 2.26
C PHE A 301 6.14 -9.20 2.09
N PRO A 302 4.95 -9.82 2.02
CA PRO A 302 3.67 -9.13 1.95
C PRO A 302 3.51 -8.09 3.06
N GLY A 303 3.14 -6.88 2.67
CA GLY A 303 3.03 -5.69 3.53
C GLY A 303 4.33 -5.29 4.23
N GLY A 304 5.49 -5.83 3.80
CA GLY A 304 6.74 -5.72 4.53
C GLY A 304 6.83 -6.60 5.79
N GLY A 305 5.88 -7.52 5.96
CA GLY A 305 5.70 -8.37 7.14
C GLY A 305 6.62 -9.59 7.19
N ALA A 306 6.06 -10.72 7.61
CA ALA A 306 6.79 -11.98 7.67
C ALA A 306 7.09 -12.52 6.26
N PHE A 307 8.14 -13.34 6.14
CA PHE A 307 8.43 -14.07 4.91
C PHE A 307 7.28 -15.00 4.55
N THR A 308 6.89 -15.02 3.28
CA THR A 308 5.85 -15.91 2.75
C THR A 308 6.30 -16.64 1.49
N LEU A 309 5.71 -17.83 1.29
CA LEU A 309 5.77 -18.59 0.06
C LEU A 309 4.33 -18.75 -0.45
N SER A 310 4.03 -18.12 -1.57
CA SER A 310 2.71 -18.20 -2.21
C SER A 310 2.78 -19.18 -3.39
N PRO A 311 1.97 -20.25 -3.40
CA PRO A 311 1.90 -21.14 -4.55
C PRO A 311 1.38 -20.35 -5.77
N GLY A 312 1.96 -20.63 -6.92
CA GLY A 312 1.61 -19.96 -8.16
C GLY A 312 1.67 -20.90 -9.35
N ARG A 313 1.00 -20.52 -10.44
CA ARG A 313 1.08 -21.23 -11.70
C ARG A 313 1.25 -20.24 -12.83
N VAL A 314 2.18 -20.53 -13.72
CA VAL A 314 2.39 -19.73 -14.93
C VAL A 314 1.17 -19.93 -15.82
N SER A 315 0.45 -18.85 -16.11
CA SER A 315 -0.60 -18.87 -17.12
C SER A 315 0.06 -18.90 -18.49
N ASN A 316 0.80 -17.84 -18.81
CA ASN A 316 1.52 -17.69 -20.07
C ASN A 316 2.61 -16.60 -19.99
N THR A 317 3.38 -16.48 -21.07
CA THR A 317 4.29 -15.36 -21.30
C THR A 317 3.66 -14.33 -22.26
N THR A 318 3.66 -13.05 -21.90
CA THR A 318 3.06 -11.96 -22.70
C THR A 318 4.00 -10.76 -22.79
N GLN A 319 3.84 -9.94 -23.84
CA GLN A 319 4.41 -8.59 -23.88
C GLN A 319 3.39 -7.59 -23.30
N ALA A 320 3.68 -7.04 -22.13
CA ALA A 320 2.87 -6.01 -21.50
C ALA A 320 3.34 -4.62 -21.95
N SER A 321 2.41 -3.81 -22.43
CA SER A 321 2.65 -2.41 -22.78
C SER A 321 2.03 -1.50 -21.73
N GLY A 322 2.83 -0.61 -21.18
CA GLY A 322 2.41 0.31 -20.13
C GLY A 322 3.42 1.43 -19.92
N ASP A 323 3.20 2.21 -18.86
CA ASP A 323 4.09 3.30 -18.50
C ASP A 323 5.32 2.76 -17.75
N ASP A 324 6.41 3.52 -17.74
CA ASP A 324 7.55 3.32 -16.84
C ASP A 324 7.17 3.63 -15.37
N ILE A 325 8.12 3.42 -14.44
CA ILE A 325 7.87 3.69 -13.01
C ILE A 325 7.66 5.18 -12.68
N TYR A 326 7.88 6.09 -13.64
CA TYR A 326 7.71 7.54 -13.51
C TYR A 326 6.52 8.08 -14.32
N GLY A 327 5.72 7.22 -14.95
CA GLY A 327 4.56 7.61 -15.76
C GLY A 327 4.90 7.96 -17.22
N THR A 328 6.09 7.63 -17.71
CA THR A 328 6.46 7.79 -19.13
C THR A 328 5.87 6.64 -19.95
N ALA A 329 4.99 6.97 -20.88
CA ALA A 329 4.36 5.97 -21.75
C ALA A 329 5.34 5.33 -22.73
N GLY A 330 5.03 4.09 -23.14
CA GLY A 330 5.69 3.42 -24.27
C GLY A 330 6.62 2.27 -23.89
N THR A 331 6.56 1.78 -22.65
CA THR A 331 7.41 0.67 -22.23
C THR A 331 6.76 -0.67 -22.53
N VAL A 332 7.53 -1.57 -23.17
CA VAL A 332 7.11 -2.94 -23.45
C VAL A 332 7.99 -3.91 -22.66
N ARG A 333 7.35 -4.80 -21.89
CA ARG A 333 8.02 -5.74 -21.00
C ARG A 333 7.57 -7.15 -21.28
N GLN A 334 8.52 -8.07 -21.42
CA GLN A 334 8.20 -9.49 -21.43
C GLN A 334 7.93 -9.95 -19.99
N ILE A 335 6.72 -10.42 -19.74
CA ILE A 335 6.26 -10.82 -18.41
C ILE A 335 5.66 -12.23 -18.43
N TYR A 336 5.70 -12.89 -17.29
CA TYR A 336 4.80 -13.99 -16.96
C TYR A 336 3.52 -13.43 -16.35
N THR A 337 2.38 -13.90 -16.82
CA THR A 337 1.11 -13.83 -16.09
C THR A 337 1.02 -15.06 -15.19
N LEU A 338 0.79 -14.85 -13.90
CA LEU A 338 0.76 -15.89 -12.88
C LEU A 338 -0.62 -15.93 -12.22
N ARG A 339 -1.17 -17.12 -12.00
CA ARG A 339 -2.23 -17.30 -11.03
C ARG A 339 -1.63 -17.56 -9.67
N THR A 340 -1.66 -16.56 -8.81
CA THR A 340 -1.09 -16.57 -7.46
C THR A 340 -1.59 -15.36 -6.66
N ASN A 341 -1.48 -15.41 -5.34
CA ASN A 341 -1.76 -14.26 -4.49
C ASN A 341 -0.51 -13.39 -4.38
N VAL A 342 -0.49 -12.26 -5.09
CA VAL A 342 0.55 -11.22 -4.98
C VAL A 342 0.02 -10.06 -4.17
N GLU A 343 0.79 -9.65 -3.16
CA GLU A 343 0.48 -8.50 -2.33
C GLU A 343 1.56 -7.42 -2.45
N HIS A 344 1.21 -6.20 -2.05
CA HIS A 344 2.22 -5.14 -1.92
C HIS A 344 3.33 -5.61 -0.99
N GLY A 345 4.60 -5.39 -1.36
CA GLY A 345 5.75 -5.91 -0.61
C GLY A 345 6.35 -7.17 -1.24
N ASP A 346 5.60 -7.91 -2.06
CA ASP A 346 6.16 -9.00 -2.88
C ASP A 346 6.95 -8.48 -4.09
N SER A 347 6.73 -7.22 -4.50
CA SER A 347 7.48 -6.55 -5.57
C SER A 347 8.98 -6.68 -5.38
N GLY A 348 9.67 -7.21 -6.39
CA GLY A 348 11.11 -7.47 -6.43
C GLY A 348 11.47 -8.87 -5.97
N GLY A 349 10.52 -9.61 -5.38
CA GLY A 349 10.69 -11.00 -4.96
C GLY A 349 10.84 -11.96 -6.14
N PRO A 350 11.54 -13.09 -5.96
CA PRO A 350 11.71 -14.07 -7.02
C PRO A 350 10.45 -14.91 -7.22
N VAL A 351 10.19 -15.25 -8.48
CA VAL A 351 9.37 -16.39 -8.86
C VAL A 351 10.28 -17.61 -8.92
N LEU A 352 10.08 -18.58 -8.04
CA LEU A 352 10.89 -19.79 -7.92
C LEU A 352 10.24 -20.95 -8.65
N THR A 353 11.02 -21.75 -9.37
CA THR A 353 10.60 -23.09 -9.81
C THR A 353 10.60 -24.05 -8.61
N ARG A 354 9.98 -25.24 -8.77
CA ARG A 354 10.06 -26.30 -7.75
C ARG A 354 11.51 -26.70 -7.41
N ASP A 355 12.45 -26.51 -8.34
CA ASP A 355 13.89 -26.76 -8.12
C ASP A 355 14.62 -25.59 -7.44
N GLY A 356 13.90 -24.55 -6.99
CA GLY A 356 14.49 -23.39 -6.31
C GLY A 356 15.28 -22.45 -7.23
N LYS A 357 15.10 -22.53 -8.55
CA LYS A 357 15.70 -21.60 -9.52
C LYS A 357 14.78 -20.39 -9.72
N VAL A 358 15.36 -19.21 -9.92
CA VAL A 358 14.59 -17.98 -10.21
C VAL A 358 14.17 -17.97 -11.68
N ALA A 359 12.86 -18.00 -11.91
CA ALA A 359 12.23 -17.89 -13.22
C ALA A 359 11.92 -16.44 -13.61
N GLY A 360 11.74 -15.55 -12.63
CA GLY A 360 11.40 -14.16 -12.87
C GLY A 360 11.38 -13.34 -11.59
N THR A 361 11.05 -12.05 -11.72
CA THR A 361 10.95 -11.10 -10.60
C THR A 361 9.54 -10.51 -10.58
N VAL A 362 8.80 -10.70 -9.49
CA VAL A 362 7.45 -10.14 -9.32
C VAL A 362 7.53 -8.62 -9.38
N PHE A 363 6.63 -7.97 -10.10
CA PHE A 363 6.61 -6.50 -10.20
C PHE A 363 5.23 -5.87 -10.02
N ALA A 364 4.17 -6.61 -10.34
CA ALA A 364 2.81 -6.08 -10.25
C ALA A 364 1.79 -7.20 -9.97
N ARG A 365 0.57 -6.79 -9.68
CA ARG A 365 -0.63 -7.65 -9.64
C ARG A 365 -1.70 -7.05 -10.55
N SER A 366 -2.68 -7.86 -10.93
CA SER A 366 -3.83 -7.36 -11.67
C SER A 366 -4.67 -6.42 -10.81
N GLN A 367 -5.23 -5.39 -11.46
CA GLN A 367 -6.23 -4.49 -10.88
C GLN A 367 -7.66 -5.00 -11.10
N TRP A 368 -7.84 -5.99 -11.99
CA TRP A 368 -9.15 -6.39 -12.49
C TRP A 368 -9.44 -7.86 -12.19
N GLU A 369 -8.42 -8.73 -12.23
CA GLU A 369 -8.56 -10.15 -11.97
C GLU A 369 -7.95 -10.53 -10.60
N PRO A 370 -8.77 -10.97 -9.63
CA PRO A 370 -8.26 -11.49 -8.37
C PRO A 370 -7.29 -12.66 -8.59
N GLN A 371 -6.29 -12.79 -7.72
CA GLN A 371 -5.28 -13.87 -7.81
C GLN A 371 -4.45 -13.89 -9.11
N THR A 372 -4.35 -12.76 -9.80
CA THR A 372 -3.43 -12.61 -10.94
C THR A 372 -2.25 -11.73 -10.55
N GLY A 373 -1.04 -12.28 -10.69
CA GLY A 373 0.24 -11.63 -10.48
C GLY A 373 1.05 -11.52 -11.77
N TYR A 374 1.99 -10.59 -11.83
CA TYR A 374 2.89 -10.44 -12.96
C TYR A 374 4.35 -10.41 -12.52
N ALA A 375 5.18 -11.09 -13.29
CA ALA A 375 6.62 -11.15 -13.05
C ALA A 375 7.40 -10.90 -14.33
N LEU A 376 8.46 -10.09 -14.24
CA LEU A 376 9.42 -9.87 -15.31
C LEU A 376 10.21 -11.17 -15.56
N THR A 377 10.35 -11.57 -16.82
CA THR A 377 11.13 -12.77 -17.15
C THR A 377 12.63 -12.55 -16.86
N ILE A 378 13.39 -13.63 -16.63
CA ILE A 378 14.85 -13.51 -16.54
C ILE A 378 15.43 -12.86 -17.79
N THR A 379 14.91 -13.18 -18.98
CA THR A 379 15.33 -12.55 -20.24
C THR A 379 15.14 -11.03 -20.20
N GLN A 380 14.00 -10.56 -19.72
CA GLN A 380 13.69 -9.13 -19.60
C GLN A 380 14.64 -8.41 -18.63
N THR A 381 14.97 -9.05 -17.50
CA THR A 381 15.79 -8.43 -16.44
C THR A 381 17.31 -8.54 -16.66
N ALA A 382 17.77 -9.48 -17.49
CA ALA A 382 19.17 -9.85 -17.63
C ALA A 382 20.12 -8.67 -17.93
N GLY A 383 19.72 -7.74 -18.79
CA GLY A 383 20.55 -6.58 -19.16
C GLY A 383 20.93 -5.73 -17.94
N THR A 384 19.96 -5.41 -17.09
CA THR A 384 20.17 -4.60 -15.88
C THR A 384 20.90 -5.37 -14.79
N VAL A 385 20.54 -6.65 -14.61
CA VAL A 385 21.23 -7.52 -13.64
C VAL A 385 22.71 -7.66 -13.98
N ASN A 386 23.05 -7.88 -15.26
CA ASN A 386 24.44 -8.00 -15.72
C ASN A 386 25.21 -6.69 -15.57
N ARG A 387 24.58 -5.53 -15.87
CA ARG A 387 25.20 -4.22 -15.64
C ARG A 387 25.57 -4.01 -14.17
N GLY A 388 24.71 -4.44 -13.23
CA GLY A 388 24.92 -4.27 -11.80
C GLY A 388 25.80 -5.33 -11.13
N ALA A 389 26.09 -6.45 -11.80
CA ALA A 389 26.73 -7.63 -11.20
C ALA A 389 28.09 -7.35 -10.53
N HIS A 390 28.84 -6.37 -11.04
CA HIS A 390 30.17 -6.00 -10.53
C HIS A 390 30.29 -4.53 -10.11
N GLN A 391 29.21 -3.76 -10.17
CA GLN A 391 29.22 -2.33 -9.84
C GLN A 391 29.14 -2.13 -8.33
N ILE A 392 29.88 -1.15 -7.83
CA ILE A 392 29.86 -0.72 -6.42
C ILE A 392 29.57 0.77 -6.27
N THR A 393 29.65 1.53 -7.36
CA THR A 393 29.42 2.97 -7.38
C THR A 393 27.93 3.25 -7.37
N ALA A 394 27.50 4.19 -6.53
CA ALA A 394 26.11 4.60 -6.45
C ALA A 394 25.64 5.23 -7.77
N VAL A 395 24.44 4.87 -8.20
CA VAL A 395 23.74 5.52 -9.31
C VAL A 395 22.53 6.31 -8.78
N PRO A 396 22.12 7.41 -9.45
CA PRO A 396 20.93 8.15 -9.05
C PRO A 396 19.67 7.28 -9.13
N SER A 397 18.80 7.43 -8.13
CA SER A 397 17.52 6.71 -8.03
C SER A 397 16.38 7.35 -8.80
N GLY A 398 16.60 8.49 -9.45
CA GLY A 398 15.56 9.29 -10.11
C GLY A 398 14.55 9.93 -9.15
N ALA A 399 13.38 10.28 -9.70
CA ALA A 399 12.27 10.87 -8.96
C ALA A 399 11.56 9.83 -8.08
N CYS A 400 10.57 10.27 -7.30
CA CYS A 400 9.64 9.34 -6.66
C CYS A 400 8.84 8.59 -7.72
N ALA A 401 8.67 7.27 -7.56
CA ALA A 401 7.84 6.49 -8.47
C ALA A 401 6.40 7.03 -8.49
N MET A 402 5.80 7.09 -9.68
CA MET A 402 4.38 7.34 -9.83
C MET A 402 3.64 6.03 -9.60
N ASN A 403 3.14 5.87 -8.38
CA ASN A 403 2.28 4.76 -7.99
C ASN A 403 0.82 5.05 -8.36
#